data_AF-A0A9D0XKL2-F1
#
_entry.id   AF-A0A9D0XKL2-F1
#
_cell.length_a   1.000
_cell.length_b   1.000
_cell.length_c   1.000
_cell.angle_alpha   90.00
_cell.angle_beta   90.00
_cell.angle_gamma   90.00
#
_symmetry.space_group_name_H-M   'P 1'
#
loop_
_entity.id
_entity.type
_entity.pdbx_description
1 polymer ?
#
loop_
_entity_poly.entity_id
_entity_poly.type
_entity_poly.pdbx_seq_one_letter_code
_entity_poly.pdbx_strand_id
1 'polypeptide(L)'
;MKQFRRLLSYIKNYKALVAANIFCNVMMALFTVVSIPAIIPFLQVLFGKNIKTTAEPLQWAWNIDASVAYVQAYFAQLIQDQGQERALAYICVAIVVLFFLKNLFRYLSLAVMAPMRNGIVRDIRQQLFAKVLQLPLSYFSEERKGDLMARITADVQEVEWSILNVLEIIFREPL
;
A
#
# COMPACT_ATOMS: atom_id res chain seq x y z
N MET A 1 20.15 16.26 -4.71
CA MET A 1 20.64 15.14 -3.85
C MET A 1 20.73 15.48 -2.35
N LYS A 2 21.39 16.57 -1.91
CA LYS A 2 21.56 16.88 -0.47
C LYS A 2 20.26 17.24 0.28
N GLN A 3 19.33 17.95 -0.39
CA GLN A 3 18.04 18.37 0.19
C GLN A 3 17.11 17.17 0.44
N PHE A 4 17.04 16.24 -0.51
CA PHE A 4 16.26 15.00 -0.39
C PHE A 4 16.72 14.11 0.78
N ARG A 5 18.03 14.00 1.00
CA ARG A 5 18.60 13.29 2.17
C ARG A 5 18.22 13.94 3.51
N ARG A 6 18.00 15.26 3.55
CA ARG A 6 17.47 15.96 4.73
C ARG A 6 16.01 15.59 4.97
N LEU A 7 15.19 15.45 3.93
CA LEU A 7 13.80 14.98 4.04
C LEU A 7 13.72 13.56 4.61
N LEU A 8 14.60 12.67 4.15
CA LEU A 8 14.73 11.31 4.69
C LEU A 8 15.11 11.25 6.17
N SER A 9 15.72 12.31 6.71
CA SER A 9 16.03 12.41 8.14
C SER A 9 14.78 12.49 9.01
N TYR A 10 13.72 13.16 8.57
CA TYR A 10 12.48 13.33 9.33
C TYR A 10 11.72 12.01 9.49
N ILE A 11 11.89 11.11 8.52
CA ILE A 11 11.30 9.77 8.52
C ILE A 11 11.92 8.87 9.62
N LYS A 12 13.16 9.15 10.07
CA LYS A 12 13.87 8.28 11.03
C LYS A 12 13.12 8.08 12.35
N ASN A 13 12.29 9.05 12.76
CA ASN A 13 11.51 8.96 13.99
C ASN A 13 10.26 8.08 13.82
N TYR A 14 9.82 7.85 12.59
CA TYR A 14 8.60 7.09 12.26
C TYR A 14 8.89 5.74 11.58
N LYS A 15 10.09 5.17 11.74
CA LYS A 15 10.52 3.91 11.10
C LYS A 15 9.56 2.74 11.32
N ALA A 16 8.99 2.61 12.52
CA ALA A 16 8.04 1.54 12.83
C ALA A 16 6.75 1.67 12.00
N LEU A 17 6.23 2.90 11.87
CA LEU A 17 5.05 3.19 11.04
C LEU A 17 5.34 2.98 9.56
N VAL A 18 6.54 3.39 9.10
CA VAL A 18 7.00 3.13 7.73
C VAL A 18 7.06 1.64 7.44
N ALA A 19 7.71 0.86 8.31
CA ALA A 19 7.82 -0.59 8.15
C ALA A 19 6.46 -1.27 8.15
N ALA A 20 5.55 -0.86 9.05
CA ALA A 20 4.18 -1.36 9.09
C ALA A 20 3.39 -0.99 7.83
N ASN A 21 3.54 0.22 7.30
CA ASN A 21 2.89 0.65 6.07
C ASN A 21 3.38 -0.15 4.85
N ILE A 22 4.71 -0.31 4.71
CA ILE A 22 5.31 -1.13 3.66
C ILE A 22 4.82 -2.58 3.77
N PHE A 23 4.82 -3.15 4.96
CA PHE A 23 4.30 -4.50 5.19
C PHE A 23 2.83 -4.62 4.75
N CYS A 24 1.98 -3.67 5.11
CA CYS A 24 0.57 -3.66 4.69
C CYS A 24 0.43 -3.54 3.17
N ASN A 25 1.24 -2.69 2.51
CA ASN A 25 1.22 -2.55 1.06
C ASN A 25 1.70 -3.82 0.35
N VAL A 26 2.74 -4.49 0.86
CA VAL A 26 3.21 -5.78 0.32
C VAL A 26 2.14 -6.85 0.47
N MET A 27 1.49 -6.95 1.63
CA MET A 27 0.37 -7.87 1.84
C MET A 27 -0.80 -7.56 0.90
N MET A 28 -1.19 -6.29 0.78
CA MET A 28 -2.22 -5.84 -0.17
C MET A 28 -1.87 -6.23 -1.62
N ALA A 29 -0.62 -6.03 -2.04
CA ALA A 29 -0.13 -6.39 -3.37
C ALA A 29 -0.21 -7.90 -3.59
N LEU A 30 0.26 -8.69 -2.60
CA LEU A 30 0.17 -10.15 -2.64
C LEU A 30 -1.29 -10.63 -2.79
N PHE A 31 -2.20 -10.15 -1.95
CA PHE A 31 -3.62 -10.51 -2.08
C PHE A 31 -4.24 -10.00 -3.37
N THR A 32 -3.77 -8.88 -3.92
CA THR A 32 -4.21 -8.38 -5.22
C THR A 32 -3.79 -9.34 -6.34
N VAL A 33 -2.52 -9.74 -6.37
CA VAL A 33 -1.97 -10.68 -7.35
C VAL A 33 -2.66 -12.04 -7.25
N VAL A 34 -2.93 -12.54 -6.04
CA VAL A 34 -3.63 -13.82 -5.82
C VAL A 34 -5.12 -13.72 -6.16
N SER A 35 -5.78 -12.59 -5.89
CA SER A 35 -7.23 -12.42 -6.09
C SER A 35 -7.67 -12.46 -7.56
N ILE A 36 -6.82 -12.00 -8.50
CA ILE A 36 -7.18 -11.94 -9.93
C ILE A 36 -7.26 -13.36 -10.53
N PRO A 37 -6.23 -14.23 -10.43
CA PRO A 37 -6.29 -15.60 -10.92
C PRO A 37 -7.33 -16.45 -10.19
N ALA A 38 -7.68 -16.15 -8.94
CA ALA A 38 -8.71 -16.87 -8.19
C ALA A 38 -10.10 -16.79 -8.85
N ILE A 39 -10.35 -15.80 -9.73
CA ILE A 39 -11.58 -15.68 -10.52
C ILE A 39 -11.61 -16.72 -11.66
N ILE A 40 -10.47 -17.17 -12.17
CA ILE A 40 -10.39 -18.14 -13.28
C ILE A 40 -11.10 -19.47 -12.95
N PRO A 41 -10.78 -20.18 -11.84
CA PRO A 41 -11.47 -21.42 -11.50
C PRO A 41 -12.96 -21.18 -11.21
N PHE A 42 -13.33 -20.03 -10.63
CA PHE A 42 -14.73 -19.65 -10.45
C PHE A 42 -15.48 -19.58 -11.79
N LEU A 43 -14.95 -18.86 -12.78
CA LEU A 43 -15.58 -18.76 -14.10
C LEU A 43 -15.61 -20.11 -14.83
N GLN A 44 -14.57 -20.94 -14.68
CA GLN A 44 -14.54 -22.28 -15.29
C GLN A 44 -15.65 -23.17 -14.73
N VAL A 45 -15.84 -23.19 -13.41
CA VAL A 45 -16.92 -23.94 -12.74
C VAL A 45 -18.29 -23.38 -13.11
N LEU A 46 -18.44 -22.05 -13.15
CA LEU A 46 -19.70 -21.39 -13.48
C LEU A 46 -20.15 -21.67 -14.92
N PHE A 47 -19.22 -21.65 -15.88
CA PHE A 47 -19.50 -21.93 -17.29
C PHE A 47 -19.43 -23.41 -17.67
N GLY A 48 -19.26 -24.31 -16.69
CA GLY A 48 -19.20 -25.75 -16.93
C GLY A 48 -18.06 -26.18 -17.87
N LYS A 49 -16.99 -25.37 -17.96
CA LYS A 49 -15.79 -25.78 -18.71
C LYS A 49 -15.08 -26.83 -17.88
N ASN A 50 -14.97 -28.05 -18.42
CA ASN A 50 -14.25 -29.16 -17.78
C ASN A 50 -12.91 -28.67 -17.26
N ILE A 51 -12.75 -28.67 -15.93
CA ILE A 51 -11.44 -28.47 -15.31
C ILE A 51 -10.62 -29.64 -15.81
N LYS A 52 -9.56 -29.36 -16.57
CA LYS A 52 -8.74 -30.39 -17.18
C LYS A 52 -8.13 -31.24 -16.07
N THR A 53 -8.69 -32.43 -15.83
CA THR A 53 -7.99 -33.55 -15.21
C THR A 53 -6.95 -34.06 -16.20
N THR A 54 -5.93 -33.26 -16.48
CA THR A 54 -4.76 -33.74 -17.19
C THR A 54 -3.64 -33.84 -16.16
N ALA A 55 -3.36 -35.08 -15.81
CA ALA A 55 -2.24 -35.50 -14.99
C ALA A 55 -0.91 -35.13 -15.68
N GLU A 56 -0.48 -33.89 -15.54
CA GLU A 56 0.94 -33.58 -15.58
C GLU A 56 1.46 -33.57 -14.13
N PRO A 57 2.65 -34.11 -13.86
CA PRO A 57 3.14 -34.28 -12.50
C PRO A 57 3.13 -32.92 -11.79
N LEU A 58 2.48 -32.87 -10.62
CA LEU A 58 2.45 -31.75 -9.68
C LEU A 58 3.88 -31.47 -9.18
N GLN A 59 4.71 -30.91 -10.04
CA GLN A 59 6.00 -30.36 -9.65
C GLN A 59 5.71 -28.96 -9.12
N TRP A 60 5.93 -28.76 -7.82
CA TRP A 60 5.99 -27.42 -7.27
C TRP A 60 7.08 -26.66 -8.03
N ALA A 61 6.67 -25.74 -8.89
CA ALA A 61 7.53 -24.74 -9.49
C ALA A 61 7.24 -23.37 -8.87
N TRP A 62 8.25 -22.51 -8.77
CA TRP A 62 8.11 -21.11 -8.34
C TRP A 62 7.50 -20.23 -9.46
N ASN A 63 6.45 -20.72 -10.11
CA ASN A 63 5.77 -20.06 -11.22
C ASN A 63 4.28 -19.91 -10.92
N ILE A 64 3.71 -18.77 -11.36
CA ILE A 64 2.29 -18.46 -11.17
C ILE A 64 1.42 -19.53 -11.82
N ASP A 65 1.76 -19.97 -13.03
CA ASP A 65 1.00 -20.99 -13.77
C ASP A 65 0.93 -22.33 -13.04
N ALA A 66 2.03 -22.75 -12.41
CA ALA A 66 2.09 -23.99 -11.63
C ALA A 66 1.23 -23.90 -10.36
N SER A 67 1.25 -22.75 -9.68
CA SER A 67 0.41 -22.51 -8.49
C SER A 67 -1.09 -22.48 -8.84
N VAL A 68 -1.44 -21.88 -9.99
CA VAL A 68 -2.81 -21.86 -10.50
C VAL A 68 -3.26 -23.29 -10.88
N ALA A 69 -2.40 -24.08 -11.53
CA ALA A 69 -2.67 -25.47 -11.87
C ALA A 69 -2.86 -26.35 -10.62
N TYR A 70 -2.04 -26.16 -9.58
CA TYR A 70 -2.18 -26.86 -8.30
C TYR A 70 -3.54 -26.59 -7.65
N VAL A 71 -3.93 -25.31 -7.61
CA VAL A 71 -5.23 -24.89 -7.05
C VAL A 71 -6.39 -25.45 -7.88
N GLN A 72 -6.29 -25.43 -9.21
CA GLN A 72 -7.30 -26.03 -10.09
C GLN A 72 -7.43 -27.54 -9.90
N ALA A 73 -6.33 -28.27 -9.76
CA ALA A 73 -6.34 -29.71 -9.52
C ALA A 73 -7.00 -30.05 -8.16
N TYR A 74 -6.68 -29.29 -7.11
CA TYR A 74 -7.33 -29.42 -5.80
C TYR A 74 -8.85 -29.19 -5.89
N PHE A 75 -9.29 -28.16 -6.61
CA PHE A 75 -10.71 -27.90 -6.81
C PHE A 75 -11.40 -28.95 -7.70
N ALA A 76 -10.72 -29.49 -8.71
CA ALA A 76 -11.25 -30.56 -9.54
C ALA A 76 -11.55 -31.82 -8.69
N GLN A 77 -10.63 -32.16 -7.78
CA GLN A 77 -10.83 -33.27 -6.85
C GLN A 77 -11.99 -32.99 -5.88
N LEU A 78 -12.08 -31.76 -5.35
CA LEU A 78 -13.19 -31.35 -4.46
C LEU A 78 -14.56 -31.43 -5.15
N ILE A 79 -14.64 -31.14 -6.45
CA ILE A 79 -15.87 -31.28 -7.25
C ILE A 79 -16.27 -32.75 -7.41
N GLN A 80 -15.30 -33.64 -7.63
CA GLN A 80 -15.56 -35.08 -7.75
C GLN A 80 -16.09 -35.67 -6.43
N ASP A 81 -15.54 -35.24 -5.29
CA ASP A 81 -15.90 -35.78 -3.98
C ASP A 81 -17.19 -35.16 -3.40
N GLN A 82 -17.44 -33.87 -3.59
CA GLN A 82 -18.50 -33.13 -2.90
C GLN A 82 -19.57 -32.51 -3.81
N GLY A 83 -19.42 -32.66 -5.13
CA GLY A 83 -20.33 -32.11 -6.13
C GLY A 83 -20.04 -30.64 -6.47
N GLN A 84 -20.48 -30.23 -7.66
CA GLN A 84 -20.22 -28.91 -8.24
C GLN A 84 -20.77 -27.76 -7.39
N GLU A 85 -21.96 -27.90 -6.81
CA GLU A 85 -22.62 -26.84 -6.02
C GLU A 85 -21.83 -26.48 -4.76
N ARG A 86 -21.34 -27.48 -4.01
CA ARG A 86 -20.55 -27.26 -2.79
C ARG A 86 -19.18 -26.67 -3.12
N ALA A 87 -18.52 -27.18 -4.15
CA ALA A 87 -17.25 -26.63 -4.62
C ALA A 87 -17.37 -25.16 -5.03
N LEU A 88 -18.46 -24.79 -5.73
CA LEU A 88 -18.73 -23.40 -6.10
C LEU A 88 -18.93 -22.53 -4.84
N ALA A 89 -19.66 -23.02 -3.83
CA ALA A 89 -19.84 -22.29 -2.57
C ALA A 89 -18.49 -22.04 -1.85
N TYR A 90 -17.60 -23.03 -1.79
CA TYR A 90 -16.26 -22.85 -1.23
C TYR A 90 -15.43 -21.81 -1.97
N ILE A 91 -15.45 -21.83 -3.31
CA ILE A 91 -14.74 -20.84 -4.13
C ILE A 91 -15.29 -19.43 -3.88
N CYS A 92 -16.62 -19.28 -3.83
CA CYS A 92 -17.24 -17.98 -3.54
C CYS A 92 -16.80 -17.43 -2.18
N VAL A 93 -16.82 -18.26 -1.13
CA VAL A 93 -16.36 -17.86 0.21
C VAL A 93 -14.87 -17.51 0.19
N ALA A 94 -14.03 -18.31 -0.46
CA ALA A 94 -12.60 -18.04 -0.57
C ALA A 94 -12.31 -16.71 -1.29
N ILE A 95 -13.01 -16.41 -2.38
CA ILE A 95 -12.90 -15.13 -3.09
C ILE A 95 -13.31 -13.97 -2.17
N VAL A 96 -14.45 -14.07 -1.48
CA VAL A 96 -14.89 -13.03 -0.53
C VAL A 96 -13.83 -12.79 0.54
N VAL A 97 -13.24 -13.85 1.11
CA VAL A 97 -12.15 -13.74 2.11
C VAL A 97 -10.91 -13.09 1.52
N LEU A 98 -10.49 -13.46 0.31
CA LEU A 98 -9.33 -12.87 -0.37
C LEU A 98 -9.53 -11.37 -0.63
N PHE A 99 -10.69 -10.98 -1.16
CA PHE A 99 -11.03 -9.58 -1.40
C PHE A 99 -11.17 -8.79 -0.10
N PHE A 100 -11.73 -9.41 0.95
CA PHE A 100 -11.79 -8.82 2.27
C PHE A 100 -10.39 -8.55 2.83
N LEU A 101 -9.49 -9.54 2.81
CA LEU A 101 -8.10 -9.38 3.26
C LEU A 101 -7.35 -8.32 2.46
N LYS A 102 -7.48 -8.32 1.12
CA LYS A 102 -6.93 -7.26 0.26
C LYS A 102 -7.38 -5.87 0.73
N ASN A 103 -8.68 -5.70 0.97
CA ASN A 103 -9.23 -4.41 1.40
C ASN A 103 -8.84 -4.06 2.84
N LEU A 104 -8.72 -5.05 3.71
CA LEU A 104 -8.26 -4.88 5.07
C LEU A 104 -6.84 -4.33 5.08
N PHE A 105 -5.89 -4.96 4.37
CA PHE A 105 -4.51 -4.47 4.29
C PHE A 105 -4.40 -3.10 3.60
N ARG A 106 -5.26 -2.82 2.61
CA ARG A 106 -5.39 -1.47 2.03
C ARG A 106 -5.80 -0.45 3.10
N TYR A 107 -6.80 -0.77 3.90
CA TYR A 107 -7.25 0.10 4.97
C TYR A 107 -6.20 0.29 6.06
N LEU A 108 -5.54 -0.79 6.51
CA LEU A 108 -4.46 -0.69 7.49
C LEU A 108 -3.29 0.16 6.97
N SER A 109 -2.92 0.01 5.69
CA SER A 109 -1.90 0.85 5.06
C SER A 109 -2.25 2.33 5.20
N LEU A 110 -3.48 2.72 4.84
CA LEU A 110 -3.96 4.09 4.98
C LEU A 110 -4.03 4.56 6.45
N ALA A 111 -4.48 3.69 7.35
CA ALA A 111 -4.58 3.99 8.78
C ALA A 111 -3.23 4.23 9.44
N VAL A 112 -2.18 3.49 9.04
CA VAL A 112 -0.80 3.69 9.52
C VAL A 112 -0.14 4.89 8.85
N MET A 113 -0.49 5.19 7.60
CA MET A 113 0.00 6.35 6.85
C MET A 113 -0.43 7.68 7.49
N ALA A 114 -1.67 7.78 7.97
CA ALA A 114 -2.22 9.01 8.55
C ALA A 114 -1.42 9.58 9.75
N PRO A 115 -1.14 8.83 10.83
CA PRO A 115 -0.35 9.33 11.96
C PRO A 115 1.10 9.62 11.57
N MET A 116 1.68 8.85 10.65
CA MET A 116 3.02 9.12 10.13
C MET A 116 3.05 10.47 9.39
N ARG A 117 2.10 10.70 8.49
CA ARG A 117 1.98 11.95 7.73
C ARG A 117 1.82 13.15 8.67
N ASN A 118 0.87 13.07 9.60
CA ASN A 118 0.61 14.16 10.55
C ASN A 118 1.79 14.41 11.49
N GLY A 119 2.51 13.35 11.89
CA GLY A 119 3.72 13.46 12.70
C GLY A 119 4.85 14.19 11.96
N ILE A 120 5.12 13.80 10.71
CA ILE A 120 6.15 14.45 9.88
C ILE A 120 5.83 15.93 9.64
N VAL A 121 4.56 16.24 9.32
CA VAL A 121 4.06 17.62 9.20
C VAL A 121 4.34 18.42 10.47
N ARG A 122 3.97 17.87 11.62
CA ARG A 122 4.17 18.53 12.91
C ARG A 122 5.64 18.84 13.15
N ASP A 123 6.53 17.90 12.84
CA ASP A 123 7.97 18.06 13.07
C ASP A 123 8.59 19.10 12.14
N ILE A 124 8.17 19.15 10.87
CA ILE A 124 8.58 20.20 9.91
C ILE A 124 8.11 21.56 10.41
N ARG A 125 6.84 21.67 10.78
CA ARG A 125 6.23 22.90 11.30
C ARG A 125 6.95 23.39 12.56
N GLN A 126 7.25 22.51 13.49
CA GLN A 126 7.98 22.83 14.71
C GLN A 126 9.37 23.41 14.43
N GLN A 127 10.12 22.81 13.49
CA GLN A 127 11.47 23.28 13.14
C GLN A 127 11.44 24.63 12.42
N LEU A 128 10.47 24.83 11.54
CA LEU A 128 10.29 26.11 10.85
C LEU A 128 9.91 27.22 11.82
N PHE A 129 8.94 26.98 12.71
CA PHE A 129 8.59 27.96 13.75
C PHE A 129 9.76 28.28 14.68
N ALA A 130 10.51 27.27 15.14
CA ALA A 130 11.69 27.49 15.96
C ALA A 130 12.74 28.36 15.26
N LYS A 131 12.93 28.18 13.94
CA LYS A 131 13.87 28.98 13.15
C LYS A 131 13.39 30.42 12.98
N VAL A 132 12.10 30.61 12.71
CA VAL A 132 11.48 31.94 12.56
C VAL A 132 11.62 32.76 13.84
N LEU A 133 11.41 32.15 15.00
CA LEU A 133 11.52 32.81 16.31
C LEU A 133 12.95 33.23 16.69
N GLN A 134 13.98 32.63 16.08
CA GLN A 134 15.39 32.95 16.34
C GLN A 134 15.96 34.01 15.39
N LEU A 135 15.17 34.53 14.44
CA LEU A 135 15.65 35.53 13.49
C LEU A 135 15.83 36.90 14.16
N PRO A 136 16.87 37.67 13.80
CA PRO A 136 17.10 39.00 14.36
C PRO A 136 16.03 39.99 13.91
N LEU A 137 15.75 41.00 14.73
CA LEU A 137 14.71 42.00 14.46
C LEU A 137 14.93 42.76 13.13
N SER A 138 16.19 42.92 12.71
CA SER A 138 16.56 43.54 11.42
C SER A 138 15.97 42.79 10.22
N TYR A 139 15.88 41.46 10.28
CA TYR A 139 15.29 40.63 9.23
C TYR A 139 13.81 40.96 9.00
N PHE A 140 13.10 41.32 10.07
CA PHE A 140 11.68 41.71 10.01
C PHE A 140 11.46 43.18 9.62
N SER A 141 12.52 43.99 9.63
CA SER A 141 12.47 45.43 9.35
C SER A 141 12.85 45.78 7.91
N GLU A 142 13.68 44.97 7.25
CA GLU A 142 14.13 45.20 5.86
C GLU A 142 13.12 44.69 4.81
N GLU A 143 12.31 43.70 5.17
CA GLU A 143 11.34 43.08 4.26
C GLU A 143 9.95 43.70 4.37
N ARG A 144 9.22 43.76 3.25
CA ARG A 144 7.81 44.16 3.28
C ARG A 144 7.04 43.17 4.14
N LYS A 145 6.38 43.65 5.22
CA LYS A 145 5.61 42.80 6.16
C LYS A 145 4.71 41.78 5.46
N GLY A 146 4.09 42.14 4.34
CA GLY A 146 3.26 41.23 3.53
C GLY A 146 4.01 40.11 2.84
N ASP A 147 5.20 40.39 2.28
CA ASP A 147 6.04 39.36 1.63
C ASP A 147 6.57 38.36 2.66
N LEU A 148 6.98 38.87 3.82
CA LEU A 148 7.47 38.03 4.91
C LEU A 148 6.37 37.12 5.49
N MET A 149 5.13 37.63 5.61
CA MET A 149 3.98 36.81 5.99
C MET A 149 3.67 35.76 4.93
N ALA A 150 3.74 36.10 3.63
CA ALA A 150 3.50 35.15 2.55
C ALA A 150 4.52 34.01 2.57
N ARG A 151 5.82 34.32 2.74
CA ARG A 151 6.88 33.28 2.81
C ARG A 151 6.73 32.36 4.01
N ILE A 152 6.37 32.88 5.19
CA ILE A 152 6.23 32.07 6.41
C ILE A 152 4.97 31.20 6.38
N THR A 153 3.94 31.60 5.63
CA THR A 153 2.67 30.88 5.57
C THR A 153 2.55 30.06 4.29
N ALA A 154 2.50 30.70 3.12
CA ALA A 154 2.26 30.05 1.83
C ALA A 154 3.45 29.18 1.39
N ASP A 155 4.66 29.74 1.30
CA ASP A 155 5.81 28.98 0.79
C ASP A 155 6.18 27.82 1.72
N VAL A 156 6.14 28.04 3.03
CA VAL A 156 6.35 26.98 4.04
C VAL A 156 5.33 25.87 3.90
N GLN A 157 4.05 26.22 3.73
CA GLN A 157 2.97 25.25 3.54
C GLN A 157 3.19 24.47 2.24
N GLU A 158 3.53 25.14 1.13
CA GLU A 158 3.79 24.49 -0.16
C GLU A 158 4.99 23.53 -0.10
N VAL A 159 6.06 23.91 0.61
CA VAL A 159 7.19 23.03 0.87
C VAL A 159 6.76 21.83 1.73
N GLU A 160 5.94 22.04 2.76
CA GLU A 160 5.36 20.96 3.58
C GLU A 160 4.60 19.97 2.70
N TRP A 161 3.65 20.43 1.87
CA TRP A 161 2.88 19.59 0.96
C TRP A 161 3.74 18.86 -0.06
N SER A 162 4.71 19.55 -0.67
CA SER A 162 5.63 18.96 -1.64
C SER A 162 6.43 17.81 -1.05
N ILE A 163 6.90 17.97 0.19
CA ILE A 163 7.62 16.92 0.92
C ILE A 163 6.69 15.74 1.17
N LEU A 164 5.47 15.97 1.63
CA LEU A 164 4.53 14.88 1.91
C LEU A 164 4.16 14.10 0.66
N ASN A 165 3.94 14.76 -0.48
CA ASN A 165 3.60 14.09 -1.74
C ASN A 165 4.73 13.16 -2.19
N VAL A 166 5.99 13.61 -2.11
CA VAL A 166 7.15 12.79 -2.44
C VAL A 166 7.26 11.58 -1.50
N LEU A 167 7.01 11.77 -0.21
CA LEU A 167 6.99 10.67 0.75
C LEU A 167 5.85 9.69 0.50
N GLU A 168 4.66 10.19 0.17
CA GLU A 168 3.51 9.36 -0.17
C GLU A 168 3.81 8.49 -1.38
N ILE A 169 4.40 9.02 -2.45
CA ILE A 169 4.80 8.25 -3.63
C ILE A 169 5.77 7.12 -3.23
N ILE A 170 6.82 7.42 -2.47
CA ILE A 170 7.83 6.43 -2.08
C ILE A 170 7.24 5.28 -1.24
N PHE A 171 6.24 5.57 -0.39
CA PHE A 171 5.65 4.57 0.50
C PHE A 171 4.43 3.85 -0.08
N ARG A 172 3.67 4.52 -0.94
CA ARG A 172 2.45 4.01 -1.57
C ARG A 172 2.75 3.27 -2.87
N GLU A 173 3.78 3.69 -3.59
CA GLU A 173 4.25 3.10 -4.85
C GLU A 173 5.70 2.57 -4.69
N PRO A 174 5.97 1.60 -3.80
CA PRO A 174 7.27 0.92 -3.79
C PRO A 174 7.42 -0.10 -4.94
N LEU A 175 6.33 -0.39 -5.67
CA LEU A 175 6.21 -1.40 -6.73
C LEU A 175 5.63 -0.79 -8.01
#